data_AF-A0A7X7F8B1-F1
#
_entry.id   AF-A0A7X7F8B1-F1
#
_cell.length_a   1.000
_cell.length_b   1.000
_cell.length_c   1.000
_cell.angle_alpha   90.00
_cell.angle_beta   90.00
_cell.angle_gamma   90.00
#
_symmetry.space_group_name_H-M   'P 1'
#
loop_
_entity.id
_entity.type
_entity.pdbx_description
1 polymer ?
#
loop_
_entity_poly.entity_id
_entity_poly.type
_entity_poly.pdbx_seq_one_letter_code
_entity_poly.pdbx_strand_id
1 'polypeptide(L)' 'FKGVGRSRVYHFVSKSLGRIEPNPGRKQFLAKWRLAPSTFYRFFIKKGQPFEGPLKEPVIEGKLRRRLLQDAVARFF' A
#
# COMPACT_ATOMS: atom_id res chain seq x y z
N PHE A 1 3.80 1.79 -14.90
CA PHE A 1 2.74 2.78 -14.62
C PHE A 1 2.37 3.41 -15.96
N LYS A 2 1.09 3.51 -16.33
CA LYS A 2 0.68 4.25 -17.53
C LYS A 2 0.86 5.74 -17.21
N GLY A 3 2.09 6.21 -17.32
CA GLY A 3 2.49 7.55 -16.94
C GLY A 3 1.76 8.56 -17.81
N VAL A 4 0.97 9.43 -17.19
CA VAL A 4 0.43 10.61 -17.84
C VAL A 4 1.61 11.54 -18.06
N GLY A 5 2.28 11.40 -19.22
CA GLY A 5 3.50 12.11 -19.62
C GLY A 5 3.34 13.62 -19.86
N ARG A 6 2.40 14.27 -19.18
CA ARG A 6 2.19 15.74 -19.22
C ARG A 6 2.42 16.37 -17.85
N SER A 7 3.34 15.81 -17.05
CA SER A 7 3.66 16.32 -15.72
C SER A 7 4.34 17.68 -15.83
N ARG A 8 3.64 18.72 -15.37
CA ARG A 8 4.15 20.07 -15.19
C ARG A 8 5.21 20.04 -14.08
N VAL A 9 6.32 20.75 -14.27
CA VAL A 9 7.36 20.93 -13.25
C VAL A 9 6.72 21.61 -12.03
N TYR A 10 6.66 20.92 -10.90
CA TYR A 10 6.18 21.47 -9.63
C TYR A 10 7.39 22.00 -8.86
N HIS A 11 7.47 23.32 -8.65
CA HIS A 11 8.49 23.91 -7.80
C HIS A 11 8.09 23.67 -6.34
N PHE A 12 8.73 22.70 -5.69
CA PHE A 12 8.51 22.44 -4.26
C PHE A 12 9.24 23.51 -3.44
N VAL A 13 8.47 24.47 -2.92
CA VAL A 13 8.99 25.39 -1.92
C VAL A 13 9.35 24.57 -0.67
N SER A 14 10.58 24.72 -0.18
CA SER A 14 11.00 24.10 1.09
C SER A 14 10.40 24.88 2.26
N LYS A 15 9.23 24.46 2.73
CA LYS A 15 8.69 24.93 4.01
C LYS A 15 9.25 24.03 5.12
N SER A 16 10.06 24.58 6.01
CA SER A 16 10.57 23.85 7.18
C SER A 16 9.41 23.55 8.12
N LEU A 17 9.08 22.27 8.28
CA LEU A 17 8.00 21.80 9.12
C LEU A 17 8.56 21.47 10.51
N GLY A 18 8.77 22.49 11.34
CA GLY A 18 9.52 22.39 12.60
C GLY A 18 8.90 21.52 13.70
N ARG A 19 7.64 21.07 13.54
CA ARG A 19 6.93 20.18 14.47
C ARG A 19 5.90 19.32 13.72
N ILE A 20 6.34 18.26 13.06
CA ILE A 20 5.42 17.27 12.45
C ILE A 20 5.31 16.09 13.39
N GLU A 21 4.09 15.74 13.77
CA GLU A 21 3.81 14.41 14.28
C GLU A 21 3.74 13.44 13.09
N PRO A 22 4.65 12.45 13.00
CA PRO A 22 4.66 11.53 11.88
C PRO A 22 3.38 10.70 11.90
N ASN A 23 2.63 10.74 10.79
CA ASN A 23 1.44 9.93 10.65
C ASN A 23 1.79 8.43 10.76
N PRO A 24 1.21 7.66 11.72
CA PRO A 24 1.37 6.21 11.81
C PRO A 24 0.55 5.49 10.72
N GLY A 25 0.72 5.87 9.46
CA GLY A 25 -0.11 5.45 8.34
C GLY A 25 -0.18 3.94 8.15
N ARG A 26 0.90 3.22 8.49
CA ARG A 26 0.91 1.74 8.49
C ARG A 26 -0.10 1.17 9.48
N LYS A 27 -0.15 1.70 10.71
CA LYS A 27 -1.09 1.25 11.76
C LYS A 27 -2.51 1.63 11.39
N GLN A 28 -2.72 2.86 10.93
CA GLN A 28 -4.04 3.33 10.47
C GLN A 28 -4.59 2.48 9.33
N PHE A 29 -3.76 2.16 8.33
CA PHE A 29 -4.15 1.29 7.23
C PHE A 29 -4.51 -0.12 7.70
N LEU A 30 -3.68 -0.71 8.56
CA LEU A 30 -3.92 -2.05 9.11
C LEU A 30 -5.21 -2.12 9.92
N ALA A 31 -5.51 -1.08 10.73
CA ALA A 31 -6.73 -0.98 11.50
C ALA A 31 -7.97 -0.88 10.59
N LYS A 32 -7.91 -0.03 9.56
CA LYS A 32 -9.02 0.21 8.64
C LYS A 32 -9.32 -1.00 7.76
N TRP A 33 -8.30 -1.57 7.14
CA TRP A 33 -8.46 -2.58 6.08
C TRP A 33 -8.23 -4.01 6.55
N ARG A 34 -7.85 -4.19 7.83
CA ARG A 34 -7.57 -5.48 8.46
C ARG A 34 -6.43 -6.29 7.82
N LEU A 35 -5.63 -5.68 6.95
CA LEU A 35 -4.46 -6.26 6.29
C LEU A 35 -3.34 -5.21 6.14
N ALA A 36 -2.10 -5.65 6.04
CA ALA A 36 -0.97 -4.74 5.96
C ALA A 36 -0.87 -4.11 4.56
N PRO A 37 -0.38 -2.86 4.44
CA PRO A 37 -0.15 -2.23 3.14
C PRO A 37 0.73 -3.08 2.20
N SER A 38 1.73 -3.79 2.74
CA SER A 38 2.60 -4.69 1.98
C SER A 38 1.84 -5.88 1.38
N THR A 39 0.91 -6.46 2.13
CA THR A 39 0.02 -7.54 1.66
C THR A 39 -0.89 -7.01 0.54
N PHE A 40 -1.47 -5.82 0.72
CA PHE A 40 -2.27 -5.17 -0.31
C PHE A 40 -1.48 -4.97 -1.62
N TYR A 41 -0.31 -4.34 -1.54
CA TYR A 41 0.52 -4.07 -2.71
C TYR A 41 0.94 -5.34 -3.43
N ARG A 42 1.30 -6.38 -2.70
CA ARG A 42 1.81 -7.62 -3.28
C ARG A 42 0.72 -8.46 -3.94
N PHE A 43 -0.42 -8.64 -3.28
CA PHE A 43 -1.44 -9.62 -3.71
C PHE A 43 -2.60 -9.01 -4.49
N PHE A 44 -2.92 -7.73 -4.28
CA PHE A 44 -4.05 -7.08 -4.95
C PHE A 44 -3.58 -6.20 -6.10
N ILE A 45 -2.65 -5.28 -5.84
CA ILE A 45 -2.10 -4.38 -6.88
C ILE A 45 -1.07 -5.09 -7.76
N LYS A 46 -0.44 -6.17 -7.26
CA LYS A 46 0.71 -6.84 -7.89
C LYS A 46 1.84 -5.84 -8.18
N LYS A 47 2.10 -4.93 -7.22
CA LYS A 47 3.11 -3.88 -7.35
C LYS A 47 4.49 -4.51 -7.62
N GLY A 48 5.15 -4.05 -8.68
CA GLY A 48 6.44 -4.56 -9.13
C GLY A 48 6.35 -5.70 -10.14
N GLN A 49 5.15 -6.18 -10.47
CA GLN A 49 4.95 -7.13 -11.57
C GLN A 49 4.60 -6.40 -12.88
N PRO A 50 4.92 -6.99 -14.05
CA PRO A 50 4.45 -6.49 -15.33
C PRO A 50 2.93 -6.32 -15.36
N PHE A 51 2.44 -5.34 -16.12
CA PHE A 51 1.01 -5.11 -16.27
C PHE A 51 0.47 -6.03 -17.37
N GLU A 52 -0.33 -7.02 -16.98
CA GLU A 52 -0.90 -8.03 -17.87
C GLU A 52 -2.36 -7.74 -18.29
N GLY A 53 -2.93 -6.62 -17.84
CA GLY A 53 -4.31 -6.24 -18.09
C GLY A 53 -5.07 -5.86 -16.83
N PRO A 54 -6.39 -5.64 -16.94
CA PRO A 54 -7.24 -5.31 -15.79
C PRO A 54 -7.13 -6.38 -14.69
N LEU A 55 -7.06 -5.94 -13.43
CA LEU A 55 -7.02 -6.84 -12.28
C LEU A 55 -8.37 -7.57 -12.16
N LYS A 56 -8.30 -8.89 -11.98
CA LYS A 56 -9.44 -9.75 -11.62
C LYS A 56 -9.59 -9.80 -10.10
N GLU A 57 -10.72 -10.31 -9.63
CA GLU A 57 -10.92 -10.60 -8.20
C GLU A 57 -9.74 -11.45 -7.67
N PRO A 58 -9.16 -11.07 -6.53
CA PRO A 58 -8.04 -11.81 -5.96
C PRO A 58 -8.54 -13.15 -5.41
N VAL A 59 -7.96 -14.24 -5.91
CA VAL A 59 -8.20 -15.57 -5.37
C VAL A 59 -7.44 -15.73 -4.05
N ILE A 60 -8.13 -16.11 -2.98
CA ILE A 60 -7.52 -16.26 -1.66
C ILE A 60 -6.76 -17.60 -1.58
N GLU A 61 -5.60 -17.63 -2.22
CA GLU A 61 -4.65 -18.75 -2.21
C GLU A 61 -3.85 -18.87 -0.89
N GLY A 62 -3.20 -20.02 -0.67
CA GLY A 62 -2.50 -20.34 0.58
C GLY A 62 -1.44 -19.32 1.01
N LYS A 63 -0.71 -18.70 0.08
CA LYS A 63 0.28 -17.65 0.41
C LYS A 63 -0.40 -16.38 0.93
N LEU A 64 -1.53 -15.98 0.34
CA LEU A 64 -2.31 -14.84 0.80
C LEU A 64 -2.96 -15.14 2.15
N ARG A 65 -3.55 -16.33 2.35
CA ARG A 65 -4.14 -16.75 3.63
C ARG A 65 -3.13 -16.66 4.79
N ARG A 66 -1.93 -17.22 4.60
CA ARG A 66 -0.85 -17.15 5.61
C ARG A 66 -0.47 -15.72 5.95
N ARG A 67 -0.40 -14.83 4.95
CA ARG A 67 -0.12 -13.41 5.17
C ARG A 67 -1.24 -12.69 5.90
N LEU A 68 -2.50 -12.95 5.56
CA LEU A 68 -3.64 -12.36 6.26
C LEU A 68 -3.71 -12.79 7.73
N LEU A 69 -3.34 -14.04 8.04
CA LEU A 69 -3.20 -14.50 9.43
C LEU A 69 -2.10 -13.74 10.18
N GLN A 70 -0.92 -13.56 9.55
CA GLN A 70 0.15 -12.75 10.14
C GLN A 70 -0.28 -11.30 10.36
N ASP A 71 -0.97 -10.71 9.40
CA ASP A 71 -1.48 -9.34 9.51
C ASP A 71 -2.55 -9.21 10.60
N ALA A 72 -3.36 -10.25 10.82
CA ALA A 72 -4.33 -10.29 11.90
C ALA A 72 -3.65 -10.27 13.28
N VAL A 73 -2.54 -11.02 13.45
CA VAL A 73 -1.73 -11.00 14.67
C VAL A 73 -1.06 -9.63 14.85
N ALA A 74 -0.48 -9.08 13.79
CA ALA A 74 0.20 -7.78 13.80
C ALA A 74 -0.73 -6.59 14.08
N ARG A 75 -2.05 -6.80 14.15
CA ARG A 75 -3.01 -5.77 14.56
C ARG A 75 -3.05 -5.56 16.07
N PHE A 76 -2.68 -6.59 16.84
CA PHE A 76 -2.73 -6.58 18.29
C PHE A 76 -1.45 -6.05 18.95
N PHE A 77 -0.40 -5.78 18.17
CA PHE A 77 0.90 -5.27 18.60
C PHE A 77 1.26 -4.01 17.80
#